data_AF-A0A2E2V557-F1
#
_entry.id   AF-A0A2E2V557-F1
#
_cell.length_a   1.000
_cell.length_b   1.000
_cell.length_c   1.000
_cell.angle_alpha   90.00
_cell.angle_beta   90.00
_cell.angle_gamma   90.00
#
_symmetry.space_group_name_H-M   'P 1'
#
loop_
_entity.id
_entity.type
_entity.pdbx_description
1 polymer ?
#
loop_
_entity_poly.entity_id
_entity_poly.type
_entity_poly.pdbx_seq_one_letter_code
_entity_poly.pdbx_strand_id
1 'polypeptide(L)'
;MSRFSIGMALFILALTISLSLTTYVDTSLAQGTPPTHAFKGTIVNAAGNPVRDGANMKALIDGNTVAQSTAQGGQYKLIVTQPQGVSFSGKTVTFTVGQYKVNETAKWQPGSNSVMNLTGQTQQNTINRARGAIAGFIDPNRTGSQNQPPQAPQQDSRALEQRLNEEKEQRIAQIRAGFQQVMDQAQMDADREKEEAKLNYDMELRNIENDSGQNGEASMHQQELNETQRQYDDAKQRGAGRQHLDELERRLIRVRGNLERARSQSTGDNSRRTSNAKMEYDRRVSQADRQLREQLSRMKQEMSREIGNIEREFGQQLRSQQEEAQRQQSDQQRMAREEQSQQKRMDMEKQREDQRFQQEEDRMKREMEMQDERMKREMQMDEQRMRMEEDRMRRMGQGSGPGMGPGGEGPEGMSLGGPMKTRGFLMNPKPGSQAQGFNAAMDPTMLAMIGIAITVLATGLTLFKGN
;
A
#
# COMPACT_ATOMS: atom_id res chain seq x y z
N MET A 1 53.83 51.23 2.44
CA MET A 1 54.31 49.85 2.66
C MET A 1 53.28 49.16 3.56
N SER A 2 52.74 47.97 3.35
CA SER A 2 52.88 46.94 2.31
C SER A 2 51.52 46.26 2.11
N ARG A 3 51.30 45.78 0.89
CA ARG A 3 50.17 44.95 0.45
C ARG A 3 50.40 43.51 0.92
N PHE A 4 49.40 42.88 1.54
CA PHE A 4 49.14 41.43 1.59
C PHE A 4 47.79 41.25 2.32
N SER A 5 46.67 41.54 1.66
CA SER A 5 45.83 40.57 0.96
C SER A 5 45.49 39.33 1.79
N ILE A 6 44.32 39.37 2.43
CA ILE A 6 43.24 38.39 2.22
C ILE A 6 43.76 36.94 2.09
N GLY A 7 44.20 36.36 3.21
CA GLY A 7 44.64 34.96 3.26
C GLY A 7 44.58 34.32 4.65
N MET A 8 44.19 35.04 5.70
CA MET A 8 44.28 34.57 7.09
C MET A 8 42.95 34.66 7.85
N ALA A 9 41.83 34.40 7.16
CA ALA A 9 40.50 34.30 7.76
C ALA A 9 40.03 32.84 7.99
N LEU A 10 40.93 31.85 7.87
CA LEU A 10 40.55 30.43 7.92
C LEU A 10 41.40 29.55 8.85
N PHE A 11 42.15 30.11 9.81
CA PHE A 11 43.02 29.26 10.66
C PHE A 11 43.07 29.57 12.16
N ILE A 12 42.19 30.43 12.70
CA ILE A 12 42.09 30.67 14.16
C ILE A 12 40.63 30.51 14.62
N LEU A 13 40.09 29.31 14.40
CA LEU A 13 38.89 28.81 15.09
C LEU A 13 39.14 27.37 15.55
N ALA A 14 40.36 27.14 16.04
CA ALA A 14 40.78 25.94 16.72
C ALA A 14 41.63 26.41 17.92
N LEU A 15 41.32 25.90 19.11
CA LEU A 15 41.93 26.18 20.42
C LEU A 15 41.45 27.44 21.17
N THR A 16 40.24 27.34 21.72
CA THR A 16 39.94 27.89 23.05
C THR A 16 39.53 26.75 23.98
N ILE A 17 40.49 25.87 24.25
CA ILE A 17 40.53 25.04 25.46
C ILE A 17 41.70 25.60 26.26
N SER A 18 41.42 26.27 27.39
CA SER A 18 42.12 26.11 28.67
C SER A 18 41.99 27.34 29.60
N LEU A 19 41.56 27.03 30.82
CA LEU A 19 42.00 27.59 32.11
C LEU A 19 41.35 28.88 32.68
N SER A 20 40.42 28.64 33.60
CA SER A 20 40.36 29.33 34.89
C SER A 20 40.06 28.33 36.02
N LEU A 21 41.14 27.78 36.60
CA LEU A 21 41.26 27.35 38.01
C LEU A 21 41.19 28.64 38.87
N THR A 22 40.60 28.76 40.07
CA THR A 22 40.60 27.94 41.29
C THR A 22 39.53 28.47 42.27
N THR A 23 38.80 27.59 42.98
CA THR A 23 38.91 27.44 44.45
C THR A 23 38.46 26.03 44.82
N TYR A 24 39.34 25.34 45.54
CA TYR A 24 39.27 23.95 45.98
C TYR A 24 38.24 23.74 47.10
N VAL A 25 37.45 22.67 46.97
CA VAL A 25 37.37 21.64 48.02
C VAL A 25 37.48 20.28 47.32
N ASP A 26 38.59 19.60 47.57
CA ASP A 26 38.79 18.22 47.19
C ASP A 26 37.76 17.34 47.93
N THR A 27 36.81 16.79 47.19
CA THR A 27 36.27 15.47 47.53
C THR A 27 36.69 14.51 46.43
N SER A 28 37.84 13.86 46.65
CA SER A 28 38.22 12.69 45.89
C SER A 28 37.21 11.57 46.19
N LEU A 29 36.26 11.38 45.28
CA LEU A 29 35.65 10.08 45.07
C LEU A 29 36.22 9.56 43.77
N ALA A 30 36.80 8.36 43.79
CA ALA A 30 37.29 7.69 42.59
C ALA A 30 36.15 7.58 41.57
N GLN A 31 36.11 8.48 40.59
CA GLN A 31 35.09 8.45 39.55
C GLN A 31 35.66 7.72 38.35
N GLY A 32 35.30 6.44 38.24
CA GLY A 32 35.51 5.66 37.03
C GLY A 32 34.92 6.37 35.82
N THR A 33 35.44 6.06 34.64
CA THR A 33 34.96 6.57 33.36
C THR A 33 33.43 6.43 33.29
N PRO A 34 32.67 7.50 33.00
CA PRO A 34 31.22 7.45 33.00
C PRO A 34 30.75 6.33 32.06
N PRO A 35 29.80 5.48 32.48
CA PRO A 35 29.42 4.32 31.69
C PRO A 35 28.75 4.77 30.38
N THR A 36 29.11 4.10 29.29
CA THR A 36 28.64 4.40 27.93
C THR A 36 27.96 3.20 27.30
N HIS A 37 26.99 3.44 26.42
CA HIS A 37 26.46 2.44 25.50
C HIS A 37 26.61 2.95 24.06
N ALA A 38 27.37 2.25 23.23
CA ALA A 38 27.52 2.60 21.82
C ALA A 38 26.54 1.82 20.94
N PHE A 39 25.93 2.53 19.99
CA PHE A 39 25.05 2.00 18.96
C PHE A 39 25.72 2.21 17.60
N LYS A 40 25.65 1.20 16.73
CA LYS A 40 26.08 1.30 15.33
C LYS A 40 25.14 0.52 14.42
N GLY A 41 25.02 0.91 13.17
CA GLY A 41 24.23 0.17 12.20
C GLY A 41 23.95 0.97 10.94
N THR A 42 22.99 0.51 10.16
CA THR A 42 22.51 1.20 8.96
C THR A 42 21.20 1.92 9.22
N ILE A 43 20.96 3.01 8.51
CA ILE A 43 19.67 3.71 8.46
C ILE A 43 19.20 3.70 7.01
N VAL A 44 18.06 3.07 6.79
CA VAL A 44 17.37 3.04 5.50
C VAL A 44 16.03 3.73 5.60
N ASN A 45 15.53 4.28 4.50
CA ASN A 45 14.14 4.72 4.41
C ASN A 45 13.22 3.50 4.25
N ALA A 46 11.89 3.71 4.29
CA ALA A 46 10.96 2.60 4.16
C ALA A 46 10.95 1.89 2.78
N ALA A 47 11.62 2.46 1.77
CA ALA A 47 11.85 1.81 0.48
C ALA A 47 13.15 0.97 0.47
N GLY A 48 13.85 0.86 1.61
CA GLY A 48 15.10 0.11 1.75
C GLY A 48 16.35 0.85 1.27
N ASN A 49 16.21 2.10 0.81
CA ASN A 49 17.36 2.89 0.34
C ASN A 49 18.06 3.58 1.52
N PRO A 50 19.40 3.69 1.51
CA PRO A 50 20.16 4.45 2.50
C PRO A 50 19.63 5.88 2.67
N VAL A 51 19.58 6.37 3.91
CA VAL A 51 19.27 7.78 4.16
C VAL A 51 20.41 8.67 3.68
N ARG A 52 20.07 9.91 3.30
CA ARG A 52 21.04 10.90 2.81
C ARG A 52 22.13 11.18 3.86
N ASP A 53 23.36 11.30 3.39
CA ASP A 53 24.50 11.71 4.21
C ASP A 53 24.24 13.05 4.92
N GLY A 54 24.69 13.14 6.17
CA GLY A 54 24.46 14.28 7.04
C GLY A 54 23.09 14.29 7.74
N ALA A 55 22.26 13.25 7.57
CA ALA A 55 21.01 13.13 8.32
C ALA A 55 21.29 13.10 9.84
N ASN A 56 20.71 14.05 10.57
CA ASN A 56 20.93 14.21 12.02
C ASN A 56 20.16 13.13 12.80
N MET A 57 20.90 12.29 13.50
CA MET A 57 20.37 11.25 14.38
C MET A 57 20.42 11.70 15.83
N LYS A 58 19.33 11.50 16.57
CA LYS A 58 19.26 11.75 18.02
C LYS A 58 18.85 10.49 18.75
N ALA A 59 19.43 10.27 19.92
CA ALA A 59 18.98 9.29 20.89
C ALA A 59 18.33 10.00 22.07
N LEU A 60 17.19 9.48 22.51
CA LEU A 60 16.39 10.05 23.57
C LEU A 60 16.13 9.00 24.66
N ILE A 61 16.16 9.44 25.92
CA ILE A 61 15.74 8.68 27.09
C ILE A 61 14.74 9.55 27.85
N ASP A 62 13.58 8.99 28.19
CA ASP A 62 12.48 9.71 28.84
C ASP A 62 12.07 11.01 28.10
N GLY A 63 12.19 11.01 26.77
CA GLY A 63 11.88 12.16 25.92
C GLY A 63 12.99 13.21 25.79
N ASN A 64 14.06 13.11 26.58
CA ASN A 64 15.19 14.05 26.53
C ASN A 64 16.28 13.55 25.57
N THR A 65 16.81 14.44 24.73
CA THR A 65 17.96 14.10 23.86
C THR A 65 19.21 13.90 24.71
N VAL A 66 19.78 12.70 24.69
CA VAL A 66 20.97 12.32 25.48
C VAL A 66 22.23 12.10 24.63
N ALA A 67 22.08 11.96 23.30
CA ALA A 67 23.19 11.89 22.35
C ALA A 67 22.74 12.25 20.94
N GLN A 68 23.67 12.69 20.10
CA GLN A 68 23.45 12.99 18.68
C GLN A 68 24.59 12.49 17.81
N SER A 69 24.30 12.21 16.54
CA SER A 69 25.26 11.79 15.52
C SER A 69 24.73 12.14 14.12
N THR A 70 25.49 11.83 13.08
CA THR A 70 25.06 11.97 11.68
C THR A 70 25.26 10.68 10.92
N ALA A 71 24.38 10.44 9.93
CA ALA A 71 24.52 9.31 9.02
C ALA A 71 25.53 9.61 7.90
N GLN A 72 26.35 8.62 7.52
CA GLN A 72 27.27 8.70 6.39
C GLN A 72 27.25 7.38 5.62
N GLY A 73 26.99 7.41 4.32
CA GLY A 73 26.75 6.23 3.49
C GLY A 73 25.57 5.38 3.98
N GLY A 74 24.59 6.00 4.66
CA GLY A 74 23.51 5.29 5.36
C GLY A 74 23.97 4.50 6.59
N GLN A 75 25.19 4.68 7.09
CA GLN A 75 25.67 4.09 8.34
C GLN A 75 25.74 5.14 9.44
N TYR A 76 25.64 4.71 10.70
CA TYR A 76 25.78 5.58 11.86
C TYR A 76 26.56 4.91 12.98
N LYS A 77 27.15 5.76 13.83
CA LYS A 77 27.68 5.40 15.15
C LYS A 77 27.29 6.48 16.14
N LEU A 78 26.70 6.09 17.26
CA LEU A 78 26.22 7.02 18.29
C LEU A 78 26.54 6.44 19.67
N ILE A 79 27.05 7.28 20.59
CA ILE A 79 27.44 6.85 21.94
C ILE A 79 26.58 7.61 22.94
N VAL A 80 25.87 6.87 23.79
CA VAL A 80 25.07 7.42 24.89
C VAL A 80 25.87 7.28 26.18
N THR A 81 26.37 8.39 26.69
CA THR A 81 27.13 8.47 27.95
C THR A 81 26.20 8.82 29.11
N GLN A 82 26.24 8.05 30.19
CA GLN A 82 25.47 8.35 31.39
C GLN A 82 26.15 9.48 32.18
N PRO A 83 25.47 10.62 32.43
CA PRO A 83 25.99 11.69 33.27
C PRO A 83 25.97 11.28 34.75
N GLN A 84 26.79 11.95 35.55
CA GLN A 84 26.87 11.66 36.98
C GLN A 84 25.58 12.06 37.70
N GLY A 85 25.18 11.26 38.70
CA GLY A 85 23.95 11.48 39.46
C GLY A 85 22.66 11.02 38.78
N VAL A 86 22.72 10.48 37.55
CA VAL A 86 21.56 9.94 36.83
C VAL A 86 21.84 8.49 36.45
N SER A 87 20.84 7.60 36.54
CA SER A 87 20.94 6.21 36.11
C SER A 87 20.17 5.97 34.81
N PHE A 88 20.84 5.43 33.80
CA PHE A 88 20.23 5.01 32.53
C PHE A 88 20.05 3.49 32.44
N SER A 89 20.57 2.73 33.41
CA SER A 89 20.51 1.26 33.39
C SER A 89 19.08 0.75 33.19
N GLY A 90 18.84 -0.02 32.11
CA GLY A 90 17.54 -0.61 31.78
C GLY A 90 16.51 0.35 31.18
N LYS A 91 16.82 1.65 31.05
CA LYS A 91 15.94 2.62 30.38
C LYS A 91 15.88 2.35 28.88
N THR A 92 14.74 2.71 28.29
CA THR A 92 14.53 2.58 26.84
C THR A 92 15.12 3.79 26.13
N VAL A 93 16.00 3.54 25.18
CA VAL A 93 16.52 4.52 24.22
C VAL A 93 15.63 4.51 22.98
N THR A 94 15.08 5.66 22.63
CA THR A 94 14.38 5.90 21.37
C THR A 94 15.24 6.74 20.43
N PHE A 95 14.97 6.67 19.13
CA PHE A 95 15.81 7.32 18.12
C PHE A 95 14.97 8.14 17.15
N THR A 96 15.53 9.25 16.68
CA THR A 96 14.97 10.05 15.57
C THR A 96 16.06 10.34 14.55
N VAL A 97 15.70 10.36 13.27
CA VAL A 97 16.66 10.65 12.19
C VAL A 97 16.07 11.72 11.27
N GLY A 98 16.52 12.96 11.41
CA GLY A 98 16.00 14.10 10.66
C GLY A 98 14.48 14.21 10.74
N GLN A 99 13.81 14.09 9.59
CA GLN A 99 12.35 14.10 9.44
C GLN A 99 11.70 12.70 9.51
N TYR A 100 12.50 11.64 9.66
CA TYR A 100 12.03 10.26 9.66
C TYR A 100 11.73 9.79 11.09
N LYS A 101 10.55 9.19 11.29
CA LYS A 101 10.21 8.48 12.52
C LYS A 101 10.78 7.06 12.46
N VAL A 102 11.41 6.63 13.55
CA VAL A 102 12.06 5.32 13.69
C VAL A 102 11.34 4.59 14.83
N ASN A 103 10.97 3.32 14.63
CA ASN A 103 10.20 2.56 15.63
C ASN A 103 11.09 1.65 16.47
N GLU A 104 12.31 1.41 16.00
CA GLU A 104 13.31 0.61 16.68
C GLU A 104 13.75 1.31 17.96
N THR A 105 13.82 0.55 19.05
CA THR A 105 14.24 1.01 20.36
C THR A 105 15.21 0.01 20.98
N ALA A 106 16.01 0.46 21.95
CA ALA A 106 16.97 -0.40 22.62
C ALA A 106 16.97 -0.15 24.13
N LYS A 107 17.34 -1.17 24.91
CA LYS A 107 17.61 -1.00 26.35
C LYS A 107 19.03 -0.49 26.54
N TRP A 108 19.19 0.57 27.33
CA TRP A 108 20.50 1.10 27.67
C TRP A 108 21.19 0.20 28.70
N GLN A 109 22.45 -0.17 28.43
CA GLN A 109 23.26 -1.04 29.28
C GLN A 109 24.68 -0.46 29.46
N PRO A 110 25.19 -0.38 30.72
CA PRO A 110 26.54 0.13 30.97
C PRO A 110 27.62 -0.65 30.21
N GLY A 111 28.48 0.06 29.47
CA GLY A 111 29.63 -0.52 28.77
C GLY A 111 29.28 -1.33 27.52
N SER A 112 28.03 -1.34 27.09
CA SER A 112 27.57 -2.20 26.00
C SER A 112 27.83 -1.61 24.60
N ASN A 113 27.88 -2.49 23.60
CA ASN A 113 27.95 -2.15 22.18
C ASN A 113 26.83 -2.89 21.45
N SER A 114 25.89 -2.17 20.84
CA SER A 114 24.77 -2.75 20.12
C SER A 114 24.82 -2.43 18.63
N VAL A 115 24.57 -3.46 17.82
CA VAL A 115 24.31 -3.29 16.39
C VAL A 115 22.80 -3.18 16.19
N MET A 116 22.35 -2.09 15.58
CA MET A 116 20.93 -1.84 15.39
C MET A 116 20.70 -1.11 14.07
N ASN A 117 19.99 -1.77 13.17
CA ASN A 117 19.59 -1.19 11.89
C ASN A 117 18.25 -0.47 12.08
N LEU A 118 18.13 0.72 11.52
CA LEU A 118 17.00 1.62 11.70
C LEU A 118 16.26 1.81 10.39
N THR A 119 14.93 1.82 10.46
CA THR A 119 14.07 2.06 9.31
C THR A 119 13.31 3.36 9.49
N GLY A 120 13.72 4.40 8.76
CA GLY A 120 13.06 5.69 8.73
C GLY A 120 11.75 5.66 7.94
N GLN A 121 10.64 5.97 8.61
CA GLN A 121 9.34 6.16 7.99
C GLN A 121 9.05 7.63 7.72
N THR A 122 8.61 7.93 6.51
CA THR A 122 7.95 9.19 6.14
C THR A 122 6.43 9.02 6.20
N GLN A 123 5.67 10.10 6.33
CA GLN A 123 4.19 10.07 6.31
C GLN A 123 3.62 9.35 5.06
N GLN A 124 4.29 9.46 3.92
CA GLN A 124 3.91 8.78 2.66
C GLN A 124 4.09 7.25 2.73
N ASN A 125 5.04 6.77 3.53
CA ASN A 125 5.29 5.34 3.75
C ASN A 125 4.36 4.73 4.81
N THR A 126 3.78 5.53 5.70
CA THR A 126 2.73 5.08 6.62
C THR A 126 1.48 4.68 5.85
N ILE A 127 1.15 5.43 4.79
CA ILE A 127 0.05 5.13 3.86
C ILE A 127 0.36 3.86 3.04
N ASN A 128 1.60 3.70 2.54
CA ASN A 128 2.01 2.49 1.83
C ASN A 128 2.10 1.26 2.74
N ARG A 129 2.43 1.42 4.02
CA ARG A 129 2.47 0.32 5.01
C ARG A 129 1.06 -0.05 5.48
N ALA A 130 0.12 0.90 5.55
CA ALA A 130 -1.30 0.61 5.70
C ALA A 130 -1.84 -0.22 4.52
N ARG A 131 -1.44 0.12 3.28
CA ARG A 131 -1.75 -0.67 2.07
C ARG A 131 -1.05 -2.04 2.05
N GLY A 132 0.19 -2.15 2.51
CA GLY A 132 0.96 -3.39 2.58
C GLY A 132 0.52 -4.34 3.70
N ALA A 133 0.05 -3.81 4.83
CA ALA A 133 -0.52 -4.60 5.91
C ALA A 133 -1.85 -5.27 5.50
N ILE A 134 -2.59 -4.67 4.55
CA ILE A 134 -3.78 -5.27 3.93
C ILE A 134 -3.38 -6.43 2.98
N ALA A 135 -2.21 -6.36 2.32
CA ALA A 135 -1.74 -7.41 1.41
C ALA A 135 -1.21 -8.67 2.12
N GLY A 136 -0.79 -8.58 3.39
CA GLY A 136 -0.25 -9.72 4.16
C GLY A 136 -1.29 -10.72 4.67
N PHE A 137 -2.58 -10.40 4.57
CA PHE A 137 -3.68 -11.27 5.01
C PHE A 137 -4.54 -11.81 3.85
N ILE A 138 -4.20 -11.47 2.61
CA ILE A 138 -4.81 -12.06 1.41
C ILE A 138 -3.99 -13.30 1.04
N ASP A 139 -4.32 -14.43 1.65
CA ASP A 139 -3.99 -15.74 1.08
C ASP A 139 -5.13 -16.14 0.13
N PRO A 140 -4.95 -16.03 -1.20
CA PRO A 140 -5.98 -16.39 -2.17
C PRO A 140 -6.28 -17.90 -2.24
N ASN A 141 -5.61 -18.74 -1.44
CA ASN A 141 -5.74 -20.21 -1.49
C ASN A 141 -6.36 -20.87 -0.25
N ARG A 142 -6.99 -20.12 0.65
CA ARG A 142 -7.75 -20.70 1.79
C ARG A 142 -9.26 -20.69 1.60
N THR A 143 -9.74 -21.36 0.57
CA THR A 143 -11.14 -21.84 0.48
C THR A 143 -11.17 -23.33 0.19
N GLY A 144 -10.77 -24.12 1.18
CA GLY A 144 -11.12 -25.53 1.24
C GLY A 144 -12.48 -25.70 1.93
N SER A 145 -13.55 -25.84 1.16
CA SER A 145 -14.83 -26.45 1.59
C SER A 145 -15.49 -27.06 0.37
N GLN A 146 -15.23 -28.34 0.12
CA GLN A 146 -16.15 -29.46 0.43
C GLN A 146 -17.42 -29.48 -0.44
N ASN A 147 -17.41 -30.47 -1.34
CA ASN A 147 -18.51 -30.95 -2.15
C ASN A 147 -19.84 -31.02 -1.37
N GLN A 148 -20.86 -30.28 -1.81
CA GLN A 148 -22.27 -30.58 -1.55
C GLN A 148 -23.09 -30.50 -2.84
N PRO A 149 -24.16 -31.32 -2.98
CA PRO A 149 -24.88 -31.50 -4.24
C PRO A 149 -25.75 -30.28 -4.61
N PRO A 150 -26.09 -30.10 -5.90
CA PRO A 150 -26.73 -28.89 -6.39
C PRO A 150 -28.19 -28.77 -5.93
N GLN A 151 -28.52 -27.68 -5.23
CA GLN A 151 -29.89 -27.24 -4.97
C GLN A 151 -30.14 -25.86 -5.60
N ALA A 152 -31.41 -25.57 -5.90
CA ALA A 152 -31.90 -24.61 -6.89
C ALA A 152 -31.30 -23.18 -6.88
N PRO A 153 -31.13 -22.54 -8.06
CA PRO A 153 -30.30 -21.34 -8.28
C PRO A 153 -30.83 -20.01 -7.71
N GLN A 154 -32.02 -19.94 -7.10
CA GLN A 154 -32.57 -18.68 -6.58
C GLN A 154 -32.26 -18.41 -5.10
N GLN A 155 -31.98 -19.47 -4.31
CA GLN A 155 -31.60 -19.31 -2.90
C GLN A 155 -30.13 -18.85 -2.75
N ASP A 156 -29.28 -19.17 -3.72
CA ASP A 156 -27.85 -18.86 -3.67
C ASP A 156 -27.57 -17.36 -3.91
N SER A 157 -28.34 -16.68 -4.77
CA SER A 157 -28.09 -15.28 -5.11
C SER A 157 -28.26 -14.31 -3.94
N ARG A 158 -29.27 -14.54 -3.07
CA ARG A 158 -29.49 -13.72 -1.88
C ARG A 158 -28.44 -13.97 -0.80
N ALA A 159 -28.06 -15.24 -0.60
CA ALA A 159 -27.01 -15.60 0.34
C ALA A 159 -25.63 -15.10 -0.12
N LEU A 160 -25.38 -15.06 -1.43
CA LEU A 160 -24.20 -14.47 -2.03
C LEU A 160 -24.17 -12.95 -1.86
N GLU A 161 -25.28 -12.26 -2.14
CA GLU A 161 -25.40 -10.81 -1.96
C GLU A 161 -25.22 -10.39 -0.50
N GLN A 162 -25.74 -11.17 0.45
CA GLN A 162 -25.52 -10.97 1.88
C GLN A 162 -24.05 -11.11 2.26
N ARG A 163 -23.38 -12.19 1.83
CA ARG A 163 -21.95 -12.40 2.06
C ARG A 163 -21.09 -11.28 1.47
N LEU A 164 -21.38 -10.86 0.24
CA LEU A 164 -20.66 -9.76 -0.41
C LEU A 164 -20.86 -8.43 0.34
N ASN A 165 -22.08 -8.17 0.82
CA ASN A 165 -22.36 -6.99 1.63
C ASN A 165 -21.67 -7.03 2.99
N GLU A 166 -21.64 -8.18 3.66
CA GLU A 166 -20.91 -8.35 4.93
C GLU A 166 -19.41 -8.09 4.74
N GLU A 167 -18.81 -8.64 3.68
CA GLU A 167 -17.40 -8.42 3.35
C GLU A 167 -17.11 -6.94 3.04
N LYS A 168 -18.00 -6.29 2.27
CA LYS A 168 -17.93 -4.85 2.00
C LYS A 168 -17.95 -4.04 3.29
N GLU A 169 -18.89 -4.30 4.19
CA GLU A 169 -19.01 -3.59 5.47
C GLU A 169 -17.78 -3.82 6.35
N GLN A 170 -17.26 -5.05 6.41
CA GLN A 170 -16.02 -5.35 7.14
C GLN A 170 -14.83 -4.57 6.58
N ARG A 171 -14.69 -4.51 5.25
CA ARG A 171 -13.60 -3.78 4.59
C ARG A 171 -13.71 -2.27 4.81
N ILE A 172 -14.92 -1.71 4.73
CA ILE A 172 -15.20 -0.31 5.08
C ILE A 172 -14.86 -0.03 6.55
N ALA A 173 -15.23 -0.93 7.47
CA ALA A 173 -14.94 -0.79 8.89
C ALA A 173 -13.41 -0.80 9.15
N GLN A 174 -12.67 -1.66 8.48
CA GLN A 174 -11.20 -1.71 8.57
C GLN A 174 -10.56 -0.40 8.08
N ILE A 175 -11.00 0.12 6.93
CA ILE A 175 -10.53 1.42 6.42
C ILE A 175 -10.83 2.53 7.44
N ARG A 176 -12.07 2.61 7.95
CA ARG A 176 -12.45 3.60 8.96
C ARG A 176 -11.58 3.51 10.22
N ALA A 177 -11.34 2.31 10.73
CA ALA A 177 -10.52 2.10 11.92
C ALA A 177 -9.06 2.54 11.68
N GLY A 178 -8.48 2.20 10.52
CA GLY A 178 -7.13 2.62 10.15
C GLY A 178 -7.00 4.14 10.05
N PHE A 179 -7.93 4.81 9.37
CA PHE A 179 -7.94 6.27 9.27
C PHE A 179 -8.19 6.94 10.63
N GLN A 180 -9.06 6.37 11.47
CA GLN A 180 -9.32 6.90 12.81
C GLN A 180 -8.05 6.91 13.65
N GLN A 181 -7.28 5.82 13.66
CA GLN A 181 -6.02 5.76 14.39
C GLN A 181 -5.03 6.85 13.95
N VAL A 182 -4.97 7.15 12.65
CA VAL A 182 -4.10 8.22 12.13
C VAL A 182 -4.62 9.60 12.49
N MET A 183 -5.94 9.81 12.46
CA MET A 183 -6.55 11.08 12.91
C MET A 183 -6.28 11.33 14.39
N ASP A 184 -6.40 10.29 15.24
CA ASP A 184 -6.10 10.38 16.67
C ASP A 184 -4.63 10.73 16.90
N GLN A 185 -3.72 10.13 16.14
CA GLN A 185 -2.29 10.46 16.21
C GLN A 185 -2.01 11.91 15.80
N ALA A 186 -2.60 12.39 14.70
CA ALA A 186 -2.43 13.77 14.26
C ALA A 186 -2.94 14.75 15.32
N GLN A 187 -4.03 14.40 16.01
CA GLN A 187 -4.57 15.21 17.08
C GLN A 187 -3.64 15.24 18.31
N MET A 188 -3.11 14.09 18.72
CA MET A 188 -2.09 14.03 19.79
C MET A 188 -0.83 14.83 19.45
N ASP A 189 -0.36 14.78 18.20
CA ASP A 189 0.82 15.53 17.78
C ASP A 189 0.57 17.05 17.83
N ALA A 190 -0.62 17.50 17.39
CA ALA A 190 -1.02 18.91 17.48
C ALA A 190 -1.19 19.37 18.93
N ASP A 191 -1.74 18.53 19.81
CA ASP A 191 -1.88 18.85 21.23
C ASP A 191 -0.52 18.95 21.92
N ARG A 192 0.43 18.06 21.58
CA ARG A 192 1.82 18.17 22.05
C ARG A 192 2.48 19.47 21.61
N GLU A 193 2.30 19.89 20.36
CA GLU A 193 2.88 21.15 19.87
C GLU A 193 2.31 22.37 20.62
N LYS A 194 1.02 22.35 20.96
CA LYS A 194 0.39 23.38 21.79
C LYS A 194 0.93 23.38 23.22
N GLU A 195 1.16 22.20 23.81
CA GLU A 195 1.79 22.09 25.12
C GLU A 195 3.22 22.62 25.11
N GLU A 196 4.01 22.29 24.09
CA GLU A 196 5.37 22.82 23.91
C GLU A 196 5.36 24.36 23.75
N ALA A 197 4.42 24.90 22.97
CA ALA A 197 4.25 26.34 22.83
C ALA A 197 3.93 27.00 24.18
N LYS A 198 3.07 26.36 24.99
CA LYS A 198 2.74 26.83 26.33
C LYS A 198 3.94 26.80 27.27
N LEU A 199 4.71 25.71 27.28
CA LEU A 199 5.91 25.59 28.10
C LEU A 199 6.95 26.65 27.74
N ASN A 200 7.15 26.92 26.45
CA ASN A 200 8.05 27.97 25.99
C ASN A 200 7.57 29.36 26.43
N TYR A 201 6.26 29.63 26.33
CA TYR A 201 5.68 30.88 26.81
C TYR A 201 5.88 31.05 28.32
N ASP A 202 5.60 30.02 29.11
CA ASP A 202 5.78 30.04 30.57
C ASP A 202 7.25 30.23 30.96
N MET A 203 8.19 29.60 30.24
CA MET A 203 9.63 29.82 30.44
C MET A 203 10.04 31.26 30.11
N GLU A 204 9.54 31.82 29.01
CA GLU A 204 9.87 33.20 28.64
C GLU A 204 9.31 34.21 29.65
N LEU A 205 8.10 33.98 30.18
CA LEU A 205 7.56 34.79 31.27
C LEU A 205 8.46 34.76 32.52
N ARG A 206 8.95 33.58 32.90
CA ARG A 206 9.90 33.44 34.02
C ARG A 206 11.22 34.14 33.74
N ASN A 207 11.73 34.08 32.50
CA ASN A 207 12.95 34.79 32.13
C ASN A 207 12.77 36.31 32.22
N ILE A 208 11.65 36.84 31.73
CA ILE A 208 11.31 38.26 31.85
C ILE A 208 11.20 38.67 33.33
N GLU A 209 10.58 37.84 34.17
CA GLU A 209 10.46 38.10 35.61
C GLU A 209 11.84 38.11 36.29
N ASN A 210 12.71 37.14 35.98
CA ASN A 210 14.07 37.08 36.52
C ASN A 210 14.93 38.28 36.08
N ASP A 211 14.86 38.67 34.81
CA ASP A 211 15.56 39.84 34.27
C ASP A 211 15.08 41.13 34.94
N SER A 212 13.79 41.23 35.24
CA SER A 212 13.21 42.38 35.94
C SER A 212 13.75 42.55 37.36
N GLY A 213 14.07 41.44 38.04
CA GLY A 213 14.71 41.42 39.35
C GLY A 213 16.21 41.72 39.31
N GLN A 214 16.85 41.50 38.16
CA GLN A 214 18.29 41.72 37.92
C GLN A 214 18.58 42.98 37.10
N ASN A 215 17.69 43.98 37.08
CA ASN A 215 17.99 45.27 36.47
C ASN A 215 19.19 45.93 37.16
N GLY A 216 20.39 45.66 36.66
CA GLY A 216 21.65 46.14 37.21
C GLY A 216 21.69 47.66 37.28
N GLU A 217 21.08 48.36 36.31
CA GLU A 217 21.05 49.82 36.26
C GLU A 217 20.15 50.43 37.35
N ALA A 218 18.93 49.90 37.53
CA ALA A 218 18.04 50.34 38.61
C ALA A 218 18.62 49.97 39.99
N SER A 219 19.27 48.82 40.11
CA SER A 219 19.95 48.40 41.35
C SER A 219 21.18 49.27 41.66
N MET A 220 21.98 49.63 40.65
CA MET A 220 23.11 50.53 40.81
C MET A 220 22.67 51.94 41.23
N HIS A 221 21.64 52.50 40.59
CA HIS A 221 21.11 53.80 41.00
C HIS A 221 20.45 53.76 42.38
N GLN A 222 19.85 52.63 42.77
CA GLN A 222 19.34 52.45 44.13
C GLN A 222 20.48 52.40 45.16
N GLN A 223 21.59 51.73 44.85
CA GLN A 223 22.77 51.70 45.71
C GLN A 223 23.42 53.09 45.80
N GLU A 224 23.60 53.78 44.68
CA GLU A 224 24.13 55.15 44.64
C GLU A 224 23.24 56.12 45.43
N LEU A 225 21.91 55.95 45.36
CA LEU A 225 20.96 56.74 46.13
C LEU A 225 21.17 56.52 47.64
N ASN A 226 21.30 55.27 48.07
CA ASN A 226 21.52 54.90 49.46
C ASN A 226 22.89 55.41 49.98
N GLU A 227 23.92 55.37 49.16
CA GLU A 227 25.25 55.91 49.49
C GLU A 227 25.24 57.44 49.59
N THR A 228 24.65 58.12 48.61
CA THR A 228 24.55 59.58 48.61
C THR A 228 23.70 60.08 49.77
N GLN A 229 22.64 59.35 50.13
CA GLN A 229 21.80 59.68 51.29
C GLN A 229 22.60 59.56 52.60
N ARG A 230 23.36 58.48 52.78
CA ARG A 230 24.25 58.31 53.93
C ARG A 230 25.27 59.44 54.03
N GLN A 231 25.90 59.82 52.91
CA GLN A 231 26.86 60.93 52.88
C GLN A 231 26.21 62.27 53.25
N TYR A 232 24.99 62.53 52.79
CA TYR A 232 24.23 63.72 53.15
C TYR A 232 23.91 63.77 54.64
N ASP A 233 23.43 62.66 55.20
CA ASP A 233 23.07 62.58 56.61
C ASP A 233 24.31 62.75 57.51
N ASP A 234 25.43 62.10 57.17
CA ASP A 234 26.73 62.25 57.86
C ASP A 234 27.25 63.70 57.78
N ALA A 235 27.22 64.31 56.59
CA ALA A 235 27.67 65.68 56.39
C ALA A 235 26.82 66.67 57.20
N LYS A 236 25.50 66.44 57.26
CA LYS A 236 24.57 67.24 58.05
C LYS A 236 24.82 67.11 59.55
N GLN A 237 25.06 65.89 60.04
CA GLN A 237 25.40 65.65 61.45
C GLN A 237 26.72 66.29 61.87
N ARG A 238 27.72 66.31 60.97
CA ARG A 238 29.04 66.90 61.23
C ARG A 238 29.08 68.43 61.05
N GLY A 239 27.95 69.08 60.73
CA GLY A 239 27.89 70.52 60.52
C GLY A 239 28.65 70.99 59.27
N ALA A 240 28.66 70.17 58.21
CA ALA A 240 29.31 70.54 56.96
C ALA A 240 28.75 71.85 56.38
N GLY A 241 29.59 72.60 55.67
CA GLY A 241 29.20 73.89 55.07
C GLY A 241 28.04 73.74 54.08
N ARG A 242 27.19 74.78 54.00
CA ARG A 242 26.00 74.81 53.12
C ARG A 242 26.28 74.37 51.68
N GLN A 243 27.38 74.84 51.09
CA GLN A 243 27.75 74.50 49.70
C GLN A 243 27.88 72.99 49.47
N HIS A 244 28.43 72.26 50.43
CA HIS A 244 28.60 70.80 50.35
C HIS A 244 27.27 70.06 50.53
N LEU A 245 26.41 70.54 51.43
CA LEU A 245 25.05 70.02 51.60
C LEU A 245 24.21 70.23 50.33
N ASP A 246 24.29 71.41 49.72
CA ASP A 246 23.58 71.73 48.48
C ASP A 246 24.06 70.85 47.31
N GLU A 247 25.35 70.49 47.28
CA GLU A 247 25.90 69.59 46.26
C GLU A 247 25.39 68.16 46.41
N LEU A 248 25.38 67.63 47.64
CA LEU A 248 24.82 66.32 47.95
C LEU A 248 23.31 66.26 47.69
N GLU A 249 22.58 67.33 47.97
CA GLU A 249 21.15 67.45 47.67
C GLU A 249 20.88 67.44 46.16
N ARG A 250 21.66 68.20 45.36
CA ARG A 250 21.61 68.12 43.89
C ARG A 250 21.93 66.73 43.37
N ARG A 251 22.87 66.02 44.01
CA ARG A 251 23.21 64.64 43.64
C ARG A 251 22.05 63.67 43.95
N LEU A 252 21.42 63.78 45.12
CA LEU A 252 20.23 63.01 45.48
C LEU A 252 19.10 63.16 44.45
N ILE A 253 18.81 64.40 44.02
CA ILE A 253 17.79 64.67 43.01
C ILE A 253 18.13 63.99 41.68
N ARG A 254 19.39 64.09 41.22
CA ARG A 254 19.84 63.45 39.97
C ARG A 254 19.74 61.93 40.03
N VAL A 255 20.24 61.33 41.10
CA VAL A 255 20.25 59.85 41.25
C VAL A 255 18.82 59.32 41.38
N ARG A 256 17.93 60.00 42.10
CA ARG A 256 16.49 59.65 42.15
C ARG A 256 15.85 59.72 40.76
N GLY A 257 16.09 60.79 39.99
CA GLY A 257 15.57 60.91 38.63
C GLY A 257 16.13 59.86 37.65
N ASN A 258 17.37 59.41 37.84
CA ASN A 258 17.94 58.30 37.06
C ASN A 258 17.29 56.95 37.43
N LEU A 259 17.09 56.70 38.73
CA LEU A 259 16.42 55.51 39.24
C LEU A 259 14.98 55.38 38.71
N GLU A 260 14.21 56.45 38.74
CA GLU A 260 12.83 56.45 38.22
C GLU A 260 12.81 56.17 36.71
N ARG A 261 13.72 56.77 35.94
CA ARG A 261 13.85 56.50 34.50
C ARG A 261 14.23 55.04 34.22
N ALA A 262 15.23 54.51 34.91
CA ALA A 262 15.65 53.11 34.77
C ALA A 262 14.51 52.12 35.09
N ARG A 263 13.74 52.36 36.16
CA ARG A 263 12.57 51.55 36.51
C ARG A 263 11.46 51.64 35.46
N SER A 264 11.17 52.84 34.95
CA SER A 264 10.14 53.04 33.94
C SER A 264 10.48 52.37 32.60
N GLN A 265 11.74 52.44 32.18
CA GLN A 265 12.24 51.80 30.96
C GLN A 265 12.16 50.28 31.05
N SER A 266 12.63 49.70 32.16
CA SER A 266 12.52 48.25 32.36
C SER A 266 11.08 47.77 32.36
N THR A 267 10.17 48.49 33.01
CA THR A 267 8.74 48.14 33.02
C THR A 267 8.15 48.15 31.60
N GLY A 268 8.52 49.15 30.79
CA GLY A 268 8.10 49.25 29.39
C GLY A 268 8.64 48.12 28.51
N ASP A 269 9.92 47.77 28.68
CA ASP A 269 10.55 46.69 27.91
C ASP A 269 10.03 45.31 28.30
N ASN A 270 9.78 45.07 29.59
CA ASN A 270 9.15 43.82 30.06
C ASN A 270 7.74 43.67 29.47
N SER A 271 6.95 44.75 29.45
CA SER A 271 5.61 44.73 28.86
C SER A 271 5.64 44.39 27.36
N ARG A 272 6.60 44.94 26.61
CA ARG A 272 6.80 44.61 25.19
C ARG A 272 7.21 43.15 25.00
N ARG A 273 8.15 42.64 25.80
CA ARG A 273 8.59 41.24 25.74
C ARG A 273 7.45 40.28 26.05
N THR A 274 6.67 40.54 27.09
CA THR A 274 5.49 39.75 27.44
C THR A 274 4.46 39.73 26.32
N SER A 275 4.19 40.89 25.71
CA SER A 275 3.30 40.99 24.55
C SER A 275 3.81 40.18 23.36
N ASN A 276 5.11 40.26 23.05
CA ASN A 276 5.73 39.50 21.98
C ASN A 276 5.69 37.99 22.23
N ALA A 277 6.00 37.55 23.45
CA ALA A 277 5.92 36.14 23.86
C ALA A 277 4.49 35.60 23.70
N LYS A 278 3.49 36.40 24.08
CA LYS A 278 2.07 36.04 23.92
C LYS A 278 1.68 35.93 22.44
N MET A 279 2.10 36.88 21.61
CA MET A 279 1.85 36.82 20.17
C MET A 279 2.48 35.60 19.52
N GLU A 280 3.67 35.19 19.93
CA GLU A 280 4.31 33.98 19.43
C GLU A 280 3.56 32.71 19.85
N TYR A 281 3.14 32.63 21.12
CA TYR A 281 2.31 31.55 21.63
C TYR A 281 1.00 31.42 20.83
N ASP A 282 0.25 32.51 20.71
CA ASP A 282 -1.03 32.53 19.99
C ASP A 282 -0.84 32.13 18.51
N ARG A 283 0.28 32.56 17.89
CA ARG A 283 0.64 32.20 16.52
C ARG A 283 0.92 30.71 16.37
N ARG A 284 1.70 30.11 17.26
CA ARG A 284 2.04 28.68 17.23
C ARG A 284 0.81 27.82 17.44
N VAL A 285 -0.01 28.12 18.44
CA VAL A 285 -1.28 27.42 18.69
C VAL A 285 -2.19 27.49 17.47
N SER A 286 -2.35 28.68 16.88
CA SER A 286 -3.17 28.86 15.68
C SER A 286 -2.61 28.12 14.46
N GLN A 287 -1.29 27.98 14.34
CA GLN A 287 -0.65 27.22 13.27
C GLN A 287 -0.91 25.72 13.43
N ALA A 288 -0.69 25.18 14.63
CA ALA A 288 -0.99 23.78 14.95
C ALA A 288 -2.46 23.43 14.67
N ASP A 289 -3.40 24.30 15.07
CA ASP A 289 -4.83 24.10 14.80
C ASP A 289 -5.17 24.11 13.30
N ARG A 290 -4.59 25.04 12.53
CA ARG A 290 -4.81 25.09 11.08
C ARG A 290 -4.26 23.85 10.39
N GLN A 291 -3.04 23.45 10.74
CA GLN A 291 -2.40 22.26 10.19
C GLN A 291 -3.20 21.00 10.51
N LEU A 292 -3.65 20.84 11.75
CA LEU A 292 -4.51 19.72 12.14
C LEU A 292 -5.80 19.70 11.33
N ARG A 293 -6.51 20.83 11.22
CA ARG A 293 -7.77 20.91 10.45
C ARG A 293 -7.57 20.55 8.97
N GLU A 294 -6.49 21.04 8.36
CA GLU A 294 -6.16 20.72 6.97
C GLU A 294 -5.82 19.23 6.79
N GLN A 295 -5.03 18.66 7.70
CA GLN A 295 -4.68 17.23 7.68
C GLN A 295 -5.92 16.35 7.87
N LEU A 296 -6.76 16.65 8.87
CA LEU A 296 -8.01 15.92 9.11
C LEU A 296 -8.96 16.02 7.91
N SER A 297 -9.06 17.19 7.27
CA SER A 297 -9.89 17.37 6.08
C SER A 297 -9.41 16.50 4.91
N ARG A 298 -8.10 16.49 4.64
CA ARG A 298 -7.50 15.65 3.59
C ARG A 298 -7.71 14.16 3.87
N MET A 299 -7.45 13.72 5.10
CA MET A 299 -7.65 12.32 5.51
C MET A 299 -9.10 11.89 5.38
N LYS A 300 -10.05 12.73 5.80
CA LYS A 300 -11.49 12.45 5.63
C LYS A 300 -11.89 12.36 4.16
N GLN A 301 -11.34 13.22 3.31
CA GLN A 301 -11.59 13.17 1.87
C GLN A 301 -11.02 11.89 1.24
N GLU A 302 -9.81 11.48 1.61
CA GLU A 302 -9.19 10.24 1.15
C GLU A 302 -9.95 9.01 1.63
N MET A 303 -10.33 8.95 2.91
CA MET A 303 -11.16 7.89 3.46
C MET A 303 -12.48 7.78 2.70
N SER A 304 -13.15 8.90 2.43
CA SER A 304 -14.40 8.90 1.65
C SER A 304 -14.19 8.41 0.22
N ARG A 305 -13.06 8.74 -0.42
CA ARG A 305 -12.72 8.22 -1.75
C ARG A 305 -12.43 6.72 -1.74
N GLU A 306 -11.71 6.21 -0.75
CA GLU A 306 -11.44 4.77 -0.63
C GLU A 306 -12.72 3.98 -0.34
N ILE A 307 -13.57 4.46 0.57
CA ILE A 307 -14.90 3.86 0.80
C ILE A 307 -15.71 3.85 -0.50
N GLY A 308 -15.75 4.97 -1.23
CA GLY A 308 -16.45 5.04 -2.51
C GLY A 308 -15.85 4.12 -3.60
N ASN A 309 -14.54 3.86 -3.58
CA ASN A 309 -13.91 2.86 -4.46
C ASN A 309 -14.35 1.45 -4.10
N ILE A 310 -14.37 1.10 -2.82
CA ILE A 310 -14.83 -0.20 -2.32
C ILE A 310 -16.30 -0.40 -2.71
N GLU A 311 -17.16 0.59 -2.48
CA GLU A 311 -18.58 0.51 -2.87
C GLU A 311 -18.76 0.25 -4.37
N ARG A 312 -17.95 0.91 -5.22
CA ARG A 312 -17.97 0.67 -6.67
C ARG A 312 -17.46 -0.72 -7.06
N GLU A 313 -16.37 -1.18 -6.46
CA GLU A 313 -15.78 -2.50 -6.69
C GLU A 313 -16.79 -3.60 -6.34
N PHE A 314 -17.37 -3.56 -5.14
CA PHE A 314 -18.39 -4.51 -4.72
C PHE A 314 -19.66 -4.41 -5.57
N GLY A 315 -20.07 -3.21 -5.97
CA GLY A 315 -21.20 -3.02 -6.89
C GLY A 315 -20.97 -3.67 -8.26
N GLN A 316 -19.75 -3.59 -8.79
CA GLN A 316 -19.36 -4.25 -10.05
C GLN A 316 -19.31 -5.76 -9.88
N GLN A 317 -18.72 -6.25 -8.79
CA GLN A 317 -18.64 -7.68 -8.49
C GLN A 317 -20.02 -8.32 -8.29
N LEU A 318 -20.94 -7.63 -7.63
CA LEU A 318 -22.31 -8.11 -7.50
C LEU A 318 -23.00 -8.20 -8.87
N ARG A 319 -22.83 -7.19 -9.71
CA ARG A 319 -23.41 -7.18 -11.06
C ARG A 319 -22.82 -8.29 -11.93
N SER A 320 -21.50 -8.50 -11.91
CA SER A 320 -20.86 -9.56 -12.69
C SER A 320 -21.34 -10.94 -12.27
N GLN A 321 -21.47 -11.19 -10.95
CA GLN A 321 -22.00 -12.47 -10.47
C GLN A 321 -23.48 -12.66 -10.82
N GLN A 322 -24.30 -11.60 -10.77
CA GLN A 322 -25.68 -11.66 -11.22
C GLN A 322 -25.80 -11.96 -12.73
N GLU A 323 -24.97 -11.32 -13.55
CA GLU A 323 -24.91 -11.58 -14.99
C GLU A 323 -24.46 -13.02 -15.30
N GLU A 324 -23.46 -13.52 -14.57
CA GLU A 324 -22.97 -14.89 -14.75
C GLU A 324 -24.01 -15.93 -14.33
N ALA A 325 -24.71 -15.70 -13.21
CA ALA A 325 -25.83 -16.54 -12.80
C ALA A 325 -26.97 -16.55 -13.84
N GLN A 326 -27.31 -15.40 -14.42
CA GLN A 326 -28.30 -15.31 -15.50
C GLN A 326 -27.84 -16.03 -16.78
N ARG A 327 -26.55 -15.93 -17.13
CA ARG A 327 -25.98 -16.65 -18.28
C ARG A 327 -26.05 -18.15 -18.08
N GLN A 328 -25.63 -18.65 -16.93
CA GLN A 328 -25.71 -20.07 -16.60
C GLN A 328 -27.15 -20.59 -16.64
N GLN A 329 -28.10 -19.82 -16.12
CA GLN A 329 -29.52 -20.18 -16.18
C GLN A 329 -30.05 -20.21 -17.62
N SER A 330 -29.63 -19.23 -18.44
CA SER A 330 -30.00 -19.17 -19.86
C SER A 330 -29.40 -20.33 -20.64
N ASP A 331 -28.14 -20.68 -20.39
CA ASP A 331 -27.46 -21.80 -21.04
C ASP A 331 -28.06 -23.14 -20.64
N GLN A 332 -28.43 -23.33 -19.36
CA GLN A 332 -29.19 -24.51 -18.92
C GLN A 332 -30.53 -24.62 -19.65
N GLN A 333 -31.27 -23.53 -19.81
CA GLN A 333 -32.51 -23.55 -20.59
C GLN A 333 -32.27 -23.88 -22.06
N ARG A 334 -31.19 -23.37 -22.66
CA ARG A 334 -30.82 -23.69 -24.04
C ARG A 334 -30.49 -25.18 -24.19
N MET A 335 -29.65 -25.73 -23.30
CA MET A 335 -29.30 -27.15 -23.33
C MET A 335 -30.51 -28.04 -23.10
N ALA A 336 -31.37 -27.74 -22.11
CA ALA A 336 -32.59 -28.51 -21.87
C ALA A 336 -33.54 -28.50 -23.09
N ARG A 337 -33.60 -27.39 -23.82
CA ARG A 337 -34.43 -27.26 -25.04
C ARG A 337 -33.81 -28.01 -26.22
N GLU A 338 -32.49 -28.00 -26.35
CA GLU A 338 -31.75 -28.77 -27.34
C GLU A 338 -31.90 -30.28 -27.09
N GLU A 339 -31.74 -30.73 -25.84
CA GLU A 339 -31.98 -32.12 -25.44
C GLU A 339 -33.41 -32.56 -25.76
N GLN A 340 -34.43 -31.78 -25.39
CA GLN A 340 -35.82 -32.08 -25.76
C GLN A 340 -36.01 -32.18 -27.28
N SER A 341 -35.33 -31.34 -28.05
CA SER A 341 -35.41 -31.34 -29.52
C SER A 341 -34.70 -32.56 -30.11
N GLN A 342 -33.54 -32.94 -29.57
CA GLN A 342 -32.83 -34.15 -29.97
C GLN A 342 -33.63 -35.41 -29.62
N GLN A 343 -34.24 -35.44 -28.44
CA GLN A 343 -35.05 -36.58 -28.01
C GLN A 343 -36.27 -36.77 -28.91
N LYS A 344 -36.99 -35.68 -29.25
CA LYS A 344 -38.07 -35.73 -30.25
C LYS A 344 -37.60 -36.20 -31.63
N ARG A 345 -36.39 -35.83 -32.04
CA ARG A 345 -35.80 -36.30 -33.31
C ARG A 345 -35.54 -37.80 -33.27
N MET A 346 -34.93 -38.29 -32.19
CA MET A 346 -34.68 -39.71 -31.98
C MET A 346 -35.98 -40.52 -31.94
N ASP A 347 -37.01 -40.03 -31.24
CA ASP A 347 -38.32 -40.69 -31.18
C ASP A 347 -38.99 -40.78 -32.56
N MET A 348 -38.91 -39.71 -33.36
CA MET A 348 -39.41 -39.68 -34.75
C MET A 348 -38.61 -40.60 -35.68
N GLU A 349 -37.30 -40.67 -35.50
CA GLU A 349 -36.43 -41.56 -36.28
C GLU A 349 -36.74 -43.02 -35.97
N LYS A 350 -36.87 -43.36 -34.69
CA LYS A 350 -37.30 -44.69 -34.24
C LYS A 350 -38.66 -45.08 -34.80
N GLN A 351 -39.65 -44.18 -34.77
CA GLN A 351 -40.96 -44.44 -35.39
C GLN A 351 -40.87 -44.70 -36.90
N ARG A 352 -39.98 -44.00 -37.61
CA ARG A 352 -39.77 -44.23 -39.05
C ARG A 352 -39.08 -45.54 -39.33
N GLU A 353 -38.12 -45.93 -38.51
CA GLU A 353 -37.44 -47.23 -38.59
C GLU A 353 -38.42 -48.37 -38.30
N ASP A 354 -39.24 -48.25 -37.25
CA ASP A 354 -40.28 -49.23 -36.93
C ASP A 354 -41.27 -49.42 -38.10
N GLN A 355 -41.69 -48.32 -38.74
CA GLN A 355 -42.54 -48.37 -39.95
C GLN A 355 -41.85 -49.05 -41.14
N ARG A 356 -40.55 -48.79 -41.33
CA ARG A 356 -39.78 -49.43 -42.40
C ARG A 356 -39.65 -50.93 -42.16
N PHE A 357 -39.36 -51.33 -40.93
CA PHE A 357 -39.25 -52.74 -40.56
C PHE A 357 -40.57 -53.48 -40.80
N GLN A 358 -41.70 -52.87 -40.41
CA GLN A 358 -43.03 -53.43 -40.71
C GLN A 358 -43.29 -53.59 -42.21
N GLN A 359 -42.93 -52.58 -43.03
CA GLN A 359 -43.09 -52.68 -44.48
C GLN A 359 -42.17 -53.75 -45.10
N GLU A 360 -40.94 -53.88 -44.62
CA GLU A 360 -40.02 -54.93 -45.06
C GLU A 360 -40.51 -56.33 -44.67
N GLU A 361 -41.03 -56.49 -43.46
CA GLU A 361 -41.64 -57.73 -42.98
C GLU A 361 -42.86 -58.12 -43.83
N ASP A 362 -43.75 -57.16 -44.12
CA ASP A 362 -44.90 -57.36 -45.01
C ASP A 362 -44.50 -57.67 -46.46
N ARG A 363 -43.38 -57.10 -46.93
CA ARG A 363 -42.84 -57.37 -48.26
C ARG A 363 -42.25 -58.76 -48.34
N MET A 364 -41.47 -59.15 -47.34
CA MET A 364 -40.87 -60.47 -47.23
C MET A 364 -41.95 -61.56 -47.12
N LYS A 365 -43.01 -61.30 -46.33
CA LYS A 365 -44.16 -62.20 -46.22
C LYS A 365 -44.86 -62.41 -47.56
N ARG A 366 -45.13 -61.35 -48.31
CA ARG A 366 -45.73 -61.44 -49.66
C ARG A 366 -44.81 -62.14 -50.66
N GLU A 367 -43.51 -61.92 -50.56
CA GLU A 367 -42.52 -62.60 -51.41
C GLU A 367 -42.49 -64.10 -51.13
N MET A 368 -42.51 -64.50 -49.86
CA MET A 368 -42.58 -65.90 -49.43
C MET A 368 -43.90 -66.56 -49.87
N GLU A 369 -45.04 -65.87 -49.76
CA GLU A 369 -46.34 -66.34 -50.29
C GLU A 369 -46.30 -66.56 -51.81
N MET A 370 -45.74 -65.62 -52.57
CA MET A 370 -45.57 -65.78 -54.02
C MET A 370 -44.61 -66.93 -54.37
N GLN A 371 -43.57 -67.14 -53.56
CA GLN A 371 -42.61 -68.21 -53.75
C GLN A 371 -43.24 -69.58 -53.46
N ASP A 372 -44.06 -69.67 -52.41
CA ASP A 372 -44.83 -70.87 -52.07
C ASP A 372 -45.89 -71.18 -53.14
N GLU A 373 -46.57 -70.16 -53.68
CA GLU A 373 -47.47 -70.32 -54.83
C GLU A 373 -46.75 -70.75 -56.11
N ARG A 374 -45.57 -70.19 -56.40
CA ARG A 374 -44.75 -70.61 -57.54
C ARG A 374 -44.35 -72.07 -57.38
N MET A 375 -43.90 -72.46 -56.20
CA MET A 375 -43.52 -73.83 -55.88
C MET A 375 -44.71 -74.79 -56.02
N LYS A 376 -45.92 -74.40 -55.56
CA LYS A 376 -47.15 -75.18 -55.75
C LYS A 376 -47.52 -75.32 -57.23
N ARG A 377 -47.42 -74.24 -58.01
CA ARG A 377 -47.67 -74.27 -59.46
C ARG A 377 -46.64 -75.12 -60.19
N GLU A 378 -45.38 -75.04 -59.79
CA GLU A 378 -44.29 -75.84 -60.33
C GLU A 378 -44.49 -77.31 -60.01
N MET A 379 -44.82 -77.67 -58.77
CA MET A 379 -45.22 -79.04 -58.40
C MET A 379 -46.44 -79.53 -59.19
N GLN A 380 -47.46 -78.70 -59.43
CA GLN A 380 -48.61 -79.08 -60.26
C GLN A 380 -48.22 -79.31 -61.72
N MET A 381 -47.35 -78.46 -62.26
CA MET A 381 -46.82 -78.58 -63.63
C MET A 381 -45.92 -79.81 -63.75
N ASP A 382 -45.12 -80.12 -62.73
CA ASP A 382 -44.30 -81.33 -62.65
C ASP A 382 -45.15 -82.57 -62.46
N GLU A 383 -46.24 -82.52 -61.70
CA GLU A 383 -47.20 -83.61 -61.61
C GLU A 383 -47.94 -83.82 -62.94
N GLN A 384 -48.30 -82.74 -63.63
CA GLN A 384 -48.84 -82.82 -65.00
C GLN A 384 -47.82 -83.34 -66.01
N ARG A 385 -46.55 -82.93 -65.88
CA ARG A 385 -45.44 -83.46 -66.69
C ARG A 385 -45.25 -84.93 -66.41
N MET A 386 -45.21 -85.36 -65.15
CA MET A 386 -45.10 -86.77 -64.78
C MET A 386 -46.28 -87.58 -65.29
N ARG A 387 -47.51 -87.04 -65.27
CA ARG A 387 -48.68 -87.69 -65.90
C ARG A 387 -48.56 -87.78 -67.42
N MET A 388 -48.11 -86.71 -68.09
CA MET A 388 -47.85 -86.72 -69.53
C MET A 388 -46.65 -87.60 -69.92
N GLU A 389 -45.67 -87.75 -69.02
CA GLU A 389 -44.47 -88.56 -69.17
C GLU A 389 -44.75 -90.03 -68.87
N GLU A 390 -45.66 -90.35 -67.96
CA GLU A 390 -46.26 -91.67 -67.74
C GLU A 390 -47.08 -92.11 -68.97
N ASP A 391 -47.86 -91.19 -69.57
CA ASP A 391 -48.56 -91.42 -70.83
C ASP A 391 -47.60 -91.53 -72.03
N ARG A 392 -46.49 -90.78 -72.05
CA ARG A 392 -45.44 -90.89 -73.07
C ARG A 392 -44.64 -92.18 -72.92
N MET A 393 -44.32 -92.61 -71.71
CA MET A 393 -43.61 -93.86 -71.43
C MET A 393 -44.46 -95.10 -71.74
N ARG A 394 -45.80 -94.99 -71.71
CA ARG A 394 -46.71 -96.01 -72.28
C ARG A 394 -46.70 -96.07 -73.80
N ARG A 395 -46.28 -95.00 -74.50
CA ARG A 395 -46.42 -94.85 -75.96
C ARG A 395 -45.11 -94.92 -76.74
N MET A 396 -43.96 -94.95 -76.07
CA MET A 396 -42.64 -94.90 -76.69
C MET A 396 -41.79 -96.11 -76.28
N GLY A 397 -42.27 -97.30 -76.67
CA GLY A 397 -41.45 -98.50 -76.84
C GLY A 397 -40.97 -98.62 -78.29
N GLN A 398 -40.33 -97.61 -78.87
CA GLN A 398 -39.54 -97.77 -80.10
C GLN A 398 -38.74 -96.51 -80.46
N GLY A 399 -37.41 -96.65 -80.48
CA GLY A 399 -36.57 -96.03 -81.52
C GLY A 399 -35.95 -94.65 -81.26
N SER A 400 -34.66 -94.68 -80.89
CA SER A 400 -33.54 -93.97 -81.54
C SER A 400 -33.37 -92.44 -81.32
N GLY A 401 -32.18 -92.06 -80.80
CA GLY A 401 -31.68 -90.69 -80.53
C GLY A 401 -31.34 -89.84 -81.77
N PRO A 402 -30.29 -88.96 -81.82
CA PRO A 402 -29.26 -88.55 -80.83
C PRO A 402 -28.97 -87.00 -80.82
N GLY A 403 -27.90 -86.55 -80.12
CA GLY A 403 -27.16 -85.30 -80.41
C GLY A 403 -27.15 -84.25 -79.27
N MET A 404 -26.11 -84.17 -78.42
CA MET A 404 -24.86 -83.37 -78.50
C MET A 404 -25.04 -81.82 -78.51
N GLY A 405 -24.35 -81.16 -77.55
CA GLY A 405 -24.24 -79.70 -77.32
C GLY A 405 -23.47 -78.93 -78.41
N PRO A 406 -22.85 -77.74 -78.18
CA PRO A 406 -22.24 -77.20 -76.95
C PRO A 406 -22.71 -75.72 -76.69
N GLY A 407 -22.25 -74.93 -75.72
CA GLY A 407 -20.88 -74.58 -75.38
C GLY A 407 -20.89 -73.38 -74.42
N GLY A 408 -20.05 -73.44 -73.40
CA GLY A 408 -19.73 -72.30 -72.54
C GLY A 408 -18.47 -71.59 -73.04
N GLU A 409 -18.27 -70.38 -72.53
CA GLU A 409 -17.03 -69.85 -71.93
C GLU A 409 -17.13 -68.31 -71.86
N GLY A 410 -16.74 -67.72 -70.72
CA GLY A 410 -16.41 -66.29 -70.61
C GLY A 410 -15.02 -66.03 -71.22
N PRO A 411 -14.17 -65.13 -70.69
CA PRO A 411 -14.37 -64.11 -69.64
C PRO A 411 -13.65 -62.76 -69.96
N GLU A 412 -13.50 -61.92 -68.92
CA GLU A 412 -12.48 -60.87 -68.72
C GLU A 412 -12.58 -59.52 -69.48
N GLY A 413 -12.28 -58.43 -68.76
CA GLY A 413 -11.99 -57.13 -69.39
C GLY A 413 -12.04 -55.92 -68.44
N MET A 414 -10.87 -55.34 -68.17
CA MET A 414 -10.56 -54.25 -67.24
C MET A 414 -11.07 -52.84 -67.64
N SER A 415 -11.39 -52.04 -66.60
CA SER A 415 -10.86 -50.70 -66.24
C SER A 415 -10.79 -49.50 -67.21
N LEU A 416 -10.95 -48.32 -66.57
CA LEU A 416 -10.41 -46.96 -66.82
C LEU A 416 -11.18 -45.97 -67.73
N GLY A 417 -11.62 -44.87 -67.09
CA GLY A 417 -11.09 -43.54 -67.46
C GLY A 417 -12.06 -42.38 -67.73
N GLY A 418 -12.41 -41.61 -66.67
CA GLY A 418 -12.58 -40.13 -66.60
C GLY A 418 -13.45 -39.37 -67.65
N PRO A 419 -13.46 -38.01 -67.68
CA PRO A 419 -12.78 -37.04 -66.78
C PRO A 419 -13.58 -35.77 -66.36
N MET A 420 -13.12 -35.20 -65.22
CA MET A 420 -12.94 -33.79 -64.78
C MET A 420 -13.79 -32.60 -65.29
N LYS A 421 -14.14 -31.69 -64.36
CA LYS A 421 -13.53 -30.33 -64.11
C LYS A 421 -14.41 -29.56 -63.09
N THR A 422 -13.87 -28.86 -62.07
CA THR A 422 -13.41 -27.44 -62.12
C THR A 422 -12.67 -27.13 -60.79
N ARG A 423 -11.35 -26.87 -60.77
CA ARG A 423 -10.62 -25.57 -60.58
C ARG A 423 -11.28 -24.62 -59.54
N GLY A 424 -10.61 -24.05 -58.53
CA GLY A 424 -9.18 -23.81 -58.26
C GLY A 424 -8.95 -22.32 -57.90
N PHE A 425 -7.85 -22.02 -57.19
CA PHE A 425 -7.31 -20.69 -56.79
C PHE A 425 -7.81 -20.19 -55.40
N LEU A 426 -6.99 -19.95 -54.36
CA LEU A 426 -5.54 -19.68 -54.27
C LEU A 426 -4.87 -20.32 -53.03
N MET A 427 -3.55 -20.30 -53.11
CA MET A 427 -2.53 -21.07 -52.41
C MET A 427 -2.15 -20.60 -50.99
N ASN A 428 -1.49 -21.55 -50.32
CA ASN A 428 -0.73 -21.59 -49.06
C ASN A 428 0.57 -20.72 -49.12
N PRO A 429 1.27 -20.42 -47.99
CA PRO A 429 2.23 -21.40 -47.47
C PRO A 429 2.33 -21.53 -45.92
N LYS A 430 2.69 -22.76 -45.51
CA LYS A 430 3.34 -23.21 -44.25
C LYS A 430 4.87 -22.94 -44.35
N PRO A 431 5.76 -23.36 -43.41
CA PRO A 431 5.73 -23.56 -41.94
C PRO A 431 6.94 -22.89 -41.24
N GLY A 432 7.02 -22.89 -39.91
CA GLY A 432 8.27 -22.53 -39.21
C GLY A 432 8.13 -22.35 -37.69
N SER A 433 8.74 -23.27 -36.96
CA SER A 433 8.94 -23.25 -35.51
C SER A 433 10.11 -22.35 -35.10
N GLN A 434 9.88 -21.35 -34.24
CA GLN A 434 10.70 -21.09 -33.04
C GLN A 434 10.13 -19.94 -32.19
N ALA A 435 10.02 -20.23 -30.89
CA ALA A 435 10.16 -19.34 -29.74
C ALA A 435 9.50 -17.95 -29.79
N GLN A 436 8.34 -17.82 -29.15
CA GLN A 436 7.94 -16.58 -28.48
C GLN A 436 7.00 -16.90 -27.30
N GLY A 437 7.62 -17.32 -26.20
CA GLY A 437 7.01 -17.22 -24.88
C GLY A 437 7.17 -15.79 -24.34
N PHE A 438 6.19 -15.38 -23.56
CA PHE A 438 6.07 -14.10 -22.84
C PHE A 438 5.51 -12.91 -23.63
N ASN A 439 4.24 -13.02 -24.05
CA ASN A 439 3.30 -11.91 -23.91
C ASN A 439 1.87 -12.45 -23.78
N ALA A 440 1.53 -12.88 -22.57
CA ALA A 440 0.17 -13.11 -22.10
C ALA A 440 0.11 -12.70 -20.62
N ALA A 441 0.13 -11.40 -20.38
CA ALA A 441 -0.37 -10.71 -19.18
C ALA A 441 0.01 -9.23 -19.26
N MET A 442 -0.65 -8.46 -20.13
CA MET A 442 -0.73 -7.01 -19.93
C MET A 442 -2.20 -6.63 -20.00
N ASP A 443 -2.81 -6.72 -18.83
CA ASP A 443 -4.11 -6.15 -18.52
C ASP A 443 -4.10 -4.65 -18.91
N PRO A 444 -5.12 -4.11 -19.60
CA PRO A 444 -5.26 -2.67 -19.88
C PRO A 444 -5.08 -1.77 -18.64
N THR A 445 -5.29 -2.30 -17.43
CA THR A 445 -5.01 -1.63 -16.15
C THR A 445 -3.51 -1.36 -15.90
N MET A 446 -2.60 -2.21 -16.40
CA MET A 446 -1.15 -1.97 -16.33
C MET A 446 -0.68 -0.86 -17.28
N LEU A 447 -1.29 -0.76 -18.47
CA LEU A 447 -1.00 0.33 -19.41
C LEU A 447 -1.44 1.70 -18.86
N ALA A 448 -2.53 1.75 -18.09
CA ALA A 448 -2.97 2.98 -17.40
C ALA A 448 -2.00 3.39 -16.28
N MET A 449 -1.48 2.43 -15.51
CA MET A 449 -0.51 2.70 -14.44
C MET A 449 0.87 3.13 -14.98
N ILE A 450 1.31 2.55 -16.09
CA ILE A 450 2.52 2.99 -16.81
C ILE A 450 2.29 4.36 -17.45
N GLY A 451 1.10 4.63 -17.98
CA GLY A 451 0.70 5.94 -18.51
C GLY A 451 0.74 7.04 -17.45
N ILE A 452 0.26 6.79 -16.23
CA ILE A 452 0.32 7.74 -15.12
C ILE A 452 1.77 7.93 -14.63
N ALA A 453 2.57 6.86 -14.54
CA ALA A 453 3.97 6.94 -14.14
C ALA A 453 4.85 7.69 -15.17
N ILE A 454 4.62 7.51 -16.47
CA ILE A 454 5.35 8.21 -17.54
C ILE A 454 4.91 9.67 -17.65
N THR A 455 3.63 10.00 -17.39
CA THR A 455 3.15 11.39 -17.39
C THR A 455 3.69 12.18 -16.19
N VAL A 456 3.81 11.55 -15.01
CA VAL A 456 4.42 12.19 -13.83
C VAL A 456 5.94 12.37 -14.01
N LEU A 457 6.63 11.46 -14.71
CA LEU A 457 8.06 11.64 -15.07
C LEU A 457 8.27 12.71 -16.16
N ALA A 458 7.40 12.81 -17.16
CA ALA A 458 7.50 13.80 -18.23
C ALA A 458 7.16 15.23 -17.75
N THR A 459 6.24 15.37 -16.80
CA THR A 459 5.87 16.69 -16.22
C THR A 459 6.80 17.11 -15.06
N GLY A 460 7.54 16.17 -14.46
CA GLY A 460 8.56 16.45 -13.44
C GLY A 460 9.91 16.91 -14.01
N LEU A 461 10.26 16.49 -15.23
CA LEU A 461 11.51 16.90 -15.90
C LEU A 461 11.45 18.30 -16.52
N THR A 462 10.27 18.89 -16.74
CA THR A 462 10.12 20.27 -17.26
C THR A 462 10.17 21.34 -16.16
N LEU A 463 10.00 20.97 -14.89
CA LEU A 463 10.08 21.91 -13.75
C LEU A 463 11.50 22.14 -13.20
N PHE A 464 12.53 21.52 -13.79
CA PHE A 464 13.95 21.73 -13.46
C PHE A 464 14.79 22.29 -14.62
N LYS A 465 14.16 22.88 -15.64
CA LYS A 465 14.88 23.64 -16.67
C LYS A 465 14.18 24.95 -16.99
N GLY A 466 14.53 25.97 -16.21
CA GLY A 466 14.27 27.38 -16.45
C GLY A 466 15.08 28.18 -15.44
N ASN A 467 15.97 29.04 -15.94
CA ASN A 467 16.93 29.86 -15.19
C ASN A 467 16.34 30.63 -14.00
#